data_AF-A0A1I2J429-F1
#
_entry.id   AF-A0A1I2J429-F1
#
_cell.length_a   1.000
_cell.length_b   1.000
_cell.length_c   1.000
_cell.angle_alpha   90.00
_cell.angle_beta   90.00
_cell.angle_gamma   90.00
#
_symmetry.space_group_name_H-M   'P 1'
#
loop_
_entity.id
_entity.type
_entity.pdbx_description
1 polymer ?
#
loop_
_entity_poly.entity_id
_entity_poly.type
_entity_poly.pdbx_seq_one_letter_code
_entity_poly.pdbx_strand_id
1 'polypeptide(L)'
;MGQKCGSVPHGTRSRRTAAPGLRLCTSCYHDLKANLLELPEIYDDCESVLHPRRNPTLQRVSGSRQSTGIRLDEAAITARSGIIGFLASWAALVADERAVRKPVRRQPEEMADFLVAHLDWLLAHATAADFAEEISEITHRARRSAYTQPALRMDLGQCIHSGCNAAMSTTPSARDGRRTREVSCTAGHSWQPHQWLLLSRQIQQTRQFARGTAGAAAQSERPEDAA
;
A
#
# COMPACT_ATOMS: atom_id res chain seq x y z
N MET A 1 4.34 -1.63 -39.91
CA MET A 1 3.79 -0.63 -38.97
C MET A 1 4.04 -1.11 -37.54
N GLY A 2 4.93 -0.45 -36.78
CA GLY A 2 5.19 -0.77 -35.37
C GLY A 2 4.25 0.01 -34.45
N GLN A 3 3.47 -0.70 -33.63
CA GLN A 3 2.62 -0.11 -32.60
C GLN A 3 3.51 0.55 -31.53
N LYS A 4 3.19 1.80 -31.21
CA LYS A 4 3.92 2.61 -30.23
C LYS A 4 3.53 2.12 -28.83
N CYS A 5 4.53 1.83 -27.98
CA CYS A 5 4.31 1.57 -26.56
C CYS A 5 3.60 2.77 -25.90
N GLY A 6 2.60 2.46 -25.07
CA GLY A 6 1.62 3.38 -24.49
C GLY A 6 2.19 4.69 -23.91
N SER A 7 1.43 5.75 -24.17
CA SER A 7 1.76 7.14 -23.87
C SER A 7 1.46 7.50 -22.42
N VAL A 8 2.49 7.72 -21.60
CA VAL A 8 2.44 8.70 -20.51
C VAL A 8 3.66 9.63 -20.69
N PRO A 9 3.48 10.96 -20.76
CA PRO A 9 4.55 11.87 -21.12
C PRO A 9 5.42 12.19 -19.89
N HIS A 10 6.54 11.49 -19.74
CA HIS A 10 7.67 11.97 -18.94
C HIS A 10 8.97 11.81 -19.74
N GLY A 11 9.54 12.97 -20.11
CA GLY A 11 10.94 13.22 -20.44
C GLY A 11 11.69 12.16 -21.27
N THR A 12 11.92 12.48 -22.55
CA THR A 12 13.08 12.04 -23.37
C THR A 12 13.63 10.62 -23.07
N ARG A 13 12.82 9.58 -23.26
CA ARG A 13 13.33 8.20 -23.33
C ARG A 13 13.51 7.75 -24.78
N SER A 14 14.74 7.34 -25.09
CA SER A 14 15.18 6.70 -26.33
C SER A 14 14.16 5.68 -26.86
N ARG A 15 13.98 5.64 -28.18
CA ARG A 15 13.04 4.71 -28.85
C ARG A 15 13.43 3.28 -28.50
N ARG A 16 12.65 2.63 -27.63
CA ARG A 16 12.83 1.22 -27.29
C ARG A 16 12.17 0.37 -28.37
N THR A 17 12.95 -0.46 -29.05
CA THR A 17 12.46 -1.43 -30.04
C THR A 17 11.77 -2.59 -29.32
N ALA A 18 10.70 -3.11 -29.90
CA ALA A 18 10.07 -4.33 -29.40
C ALA A 18 11.04 -5.52 -29.50
N ALA A 19 10.98 -6.44 -28.53
CA ALA A 19 11.77 -7.67 -28.59
C ALA A 19 11.26 -8.57 -29.74
N PRO A 20 12.11 -9.40 -30.36
CA PRO A 20 11.68 -10.30 -31.43
C PRO A 20 10.51 -11.19 -30.98
N GLY A 21 9.42 -11.19 -31.75
CA GLY A 21 8.21 -11.97 -31.46
C GLY A 21 7.23 -11.37 -30.44
N LEU A 22 7.58 -10.25 -29.80
CA LEU A 22 6.72 -9.56 -28.84
C LEU A 22 6.29 -8.19 -29.36
N ARG A 23 5.16 -7.68 -28.85
CA ARG A 23 4.69 -6.32 -29.13
C ARG A 23 5.27 -5.26 -28.19
N LEU A 24 6.12 -5.67 -27.24
CA LEU A 24 6.70 -4.81 -26.19
C LEU A 24 8.23 -4.88 -26.14
N CYS A 25 8.84 -3.84 -25.59
CA CYS A 25 10.27 -3.85 -25.26
C CYS A 25 10.55 -4.63 -23.96
N THR A 26 11.79 -5.11 -23.78
CA THR A 26 12.20 -5.94 -22.64
C THR A 26 11.90 -5.31 -21.27
N SER A 27 12.08 -4.00 -21.12
CA SER A 27 11.73 -3.34 -19.85
C SER A 27 10.23 -3.35 -19.57
N CYS A 28 9.39 -3.11 -20.59
CA CYS A 28 7.94 -3.16 -20.42
C CYS A 28 7.49 -4.58 -20.10
N TYR A 29 8.12 -5.60 -20.70
CA TYR A 29 7.90 -7.00 -20.33
C TYR A 29 8.17 -7.25 -18.84
N HIS A 30 9.33 -6.83 -18.34
CA HIS A 30 9.68 -7.02 -16.93
C HIS A 30 8.77 -6.24 -15.99
N ASP A 31 8.40 -5.00 -16.33
CA ASP A 31 7.48 -4.19 -15.54
C ASP A 31 6.09 -4.85 -15.44
N LEU A 32 5.58 -5.40 -16.55
CA LEU A 32 4.30 -6.12 -16.55
C LEU A 32 4.36 -7.40 -15.71
N LYS A 33 5.43 -8.18 -15.86
CA LYS A 33 5.64 -9.38 -15.04
C LYS A 33 5.73 -9.04 -13.56
N ALA A 34 6.46 -7.97 -13.20
CA ALA A 34 6.58 -7.51 -11.82
C ALA A 34 5.23 -7.06 -11.26
N ASN A 35 4.44 -6.30 -12.04
CA ASN A 35 3.10 -5.91 -11.63
C ASN A 35 2.19 -7.13 -11.41
N LEU A 36 2.20 -8.14 -12.29
CA LEU A 36 1.42 -9.38 -12.11
C LEU A 36 1.75 -10.08 -10.79
N LEU A 37 3.04 -10.20 -10.48
CA LEU A 37 3.52 -10.87 -9.27
C LEU A 37 3.25 -10.07 -7.99
N GLU A 38 3.05 -8.76 -8.09
CA GLU A 38 2.72 -7.89 -6.93
C GLU A 38 1.23 -7.89 -6.59
N LEU A 39 0.33 -8.18 -7.55
CA LEU A 39 -1.12 -8.12 -7.32
C LEU A 39 -1.61 -8.99 -6.14
N PRO A 40 -1.11 -10.22 -5.91
CA PRO A 40 -1.47 -11.00 -4.72
C PRO A 40 -1.06 -10.32 -3.41
N GLU A 41 0.15 -9.75 -3.33
CA GLU A 41 0.61 -9.03 -2.14
C GLU A 41 -0.28 -7.81 -1.84
N ILE A 42 -0.67 -7.06 -2.87
CA ILE A 42 -1.57 -5.91 -2.73
C ILE A 42 -2.97 -6.37 -2.28
N TYR A 43 -3.44 -7.52 -2.79
CA TYR A 43 -4.71 -8.10 -2.38
C TYR A 43 -4.74 -8.38 -0.87
N ASP A 44 -3.69 -9.01 -0.35
CA ASP A 44 -3.53 -9.32 1.09
C ASP A 44 -3.39 -8.05 1.94
N ASP A 45 -2.64 -7.07 1.46
CA ASP A 45 -2.49 -5.77 2.14
C ASP A 45 -3.84 -5.05 2.26
N CYS A 46 -4.70 -5.13 1.25
CA CYS A 46 -6.07 -4.64 1.34
C CYS A 46 -6.91 -5.39 2.40
N GLU A 47 -6.68 -6.69 2.63
CA GLU A 47 -7.36 -7.44 3.70
C GLU A 47 -7.02 -6.87 5.08
N SER A 48 -5.74 -6.57 5.27
CA SER A 48 -5.21 -6.06 6.54
C SER A 48 -5.82 -4.70 6.90
N VAL A 49 -6.23 -3.90 5.90
CA VAL A 49 -6.97 -2.64 6.10
C VAL A 49 -8.43 -2.89 6.49
N LEU A 50 -9.08 -3.89 5.89
CA LEU A 50 -10.48 -4.24 6.16
C LEU A 50 -10.68 -4.91 7.53
N HIS A 51 -9.66 -5.64 7.99
CA HIS A 51 -9.60 -6.22 9.31
C HIS A 51 -8.39 -5.67 10.08
N PRO A 52 -8.45 -4.42 10.60
CA PRO A 52 -7.43 -3.94 11.51
C PRO A 52 -7.44 -4.87 12.72
N ARG A 53 -6.44 -5.74 12.83
CA ARG A 53 -6.31 -6.62 14.00
C ARG A 53 -6.31 -5.72 15.23
N ARG A 54 -7.32 -5.86 16.10
CA ARG A 54 -7.30 -5.23 17.42
C ARG A 54 -6.11 -5.79 18.16
N ASN A 55 -5.02 -5.02 18.27
CA ASN A 55 -3.85 -5.39 19.06
C ASN A 55 -4.31 -5.65 20.51
N PRO A 56 -4.19 -6.88 21.04
CA PRO A 56 -4.60 -7.19 22.42
C PRO A 56 -3.72 -6.52 23.48
N THR A 57 -2.53 -6.04 23.09
CA THR A 57 -1.50 -5.49 23.97
C THR A 57 -1.61 -3.98 24.19
N LEU A 58 -2.52 -3.28 23.52
CA LEU A 58 -2.81 -1.87 23.85
C LEU A 58 -3.93 -1.83 24.88
N GLN A 59 -3.54 -1.65 26.14
CA GLN A 59 -4.45 -1.41 27.26
C GLN A 59 -5.50 -0.35 26.87
N ARG A 60 -6.77 -0.74 27.00
CA ARG A 60 -7.94 0.11 26.76
C ARG A 60 -7.85 1.37 27.62
N VAL A 61 -7.62 2.52 27.00
CA VAL A 61 -7.80 3.83 27.64
C VAL A 61 -9.31 4.10 27.66
N SER A 62 -9.91 3.97 28.83
CA SER A 62 -11.29 4.40 29.10
C SER A 62 -11.37 5.92 28.96
N GLY A 63 -11.99 6.41 27.87
CA GLY A 63 -12.23 7.86 27.75
C GLY A 63 -12.38 8.41 26.34
N SER A 64 -13.13 7.77 25.44
CA SER A 64 -13.81 8.50 24.35
C SER A 64 -15.02 7.71 23.87
N ARG A 65 -16.21 8.27 24.07
CA ARG A 65 -17.42 7.80 23.39
C ARG A 65 -17.41 8.34 21.96
N GLN A 66 -16.66 7.69 21.08
CA GLN A 66 -16.98 7.70 19.66
C GLN A 66 -17.21 6.25 19.24
N SER A 67 -18.48 5.89 19.13
CA SER A 67 -18.92 4.69 18.42
C SER A 67 -18.50 4.82 16.96
N THR A 68 -17.32 4.34 16.59
CA THR A 68 -17.02 4.07 15.19
C THR A 68 -17.66 2.74 14.86
N GLY A 69 -18.80 2.79 14.17
CA GLY A 69 -19.31 1.64 13.42
C GLY A 69 -18.21 1.07 12.52
N ILE A 70 -18.35 -0.18 12.09
CA ILE A 70 -17.43 -0.84 11.15
C ILE A 70 -17.19 0.13 9.98
N ARG A 71 -16.01 0.76 9.95
CA ARG A 71 -15.59 1.61 8.83
C ARG A 71 -15.05 0.67 7.78
N LEU A 72 -15.96 0.17 6.96
CA LEU A 72 -15.61 -0.63 5.80
C LEU A 72 -14.89 0.28 4.81
N ASP A 73 -13.66 -0.06 4.45
CA ASP A 73 -12.91 0.70 3.45
C ASP A 73 -13.35 0.28 2.04
N GLU A 74 -14.27 1.04 1.48
CA GLU A 74 -14.86 0.77 0.16
C GLU A 74 -13.80 0.74 -0.96
N ALA A 75 -12.73 1.52 -0.84
CA ALA A 75 -11.65 1.54 -1.81
C ALA A 75 -10.78 0.28 -1.71
N ALA A 76 -10.54 -0.26 -0.49
CA ALA A 76 -9.88 -1.56 -0.33
C ALA A 76 -10.74 -2.73 -0.87
N ILE A 77 -12.06 -2.69 -0.69
CA ILE A 77 -12.97 -3.68 -1.29
C ILE A 77 -12.93 -3.60 -2.81
N THR A 78 -13.02 -2.38 -3.36
CA THR A 78 -13.01 -2.14 -4.80
C THR A 78 -11.70 -2.63 -5.41
N ALA A 79 -10.57 -2.37 -4.75
CA ALA A 79 -9.27 -2.88 -5.16
C ALA A 79 -9.23 -4.41 -5.18
N ARG A 80 -9.66 -5.09 -4.11
CA ARG A 80 -9.69 -6.57 -4.04
C ARG A 80 -10.55 -7.18 -5.12
N SER A 81 -11.78 -6.69 -5.29
CA SER A 81 -12.70 -7.17 -6.31
C SER A 81 -12.16 -6.91 -7.72
N GLY A 82 -11.52 -5.76 -7.94
CA GLY A 82 -10.88 -5.42 -9.21
C GLY A 82 -9.71 -6.34 -9.54
N ILE A 83 -8.85 -6.66 -8.57
CA ILE A 83 -7.73 -7.61 -8.75
C ILE A 83 -8.25 -8.99 -9.16
N ILE A 84 -9.24 -9.53 -8.43
CA ILE A 84 -9.84 -10.82 -8.76
C ILE A 84 -10.50 -10.80 -10.13
N GLY A 85 -11.24 -9.74 -10.46
CA GLY A 85 -11.91 -9.57 -11.74
C GLY A 85 -10.93 -9.57 -12.91
N PHE A 86 -9.86 -8.77 -12.80
CA PHE A 86 -8.77 -8.70 -13.78
C PHE A 86 -8.13 -10.08 -13.97
N LEU A 87 -7.63 -10.69 -12.89
CA LEU A 87 -6.92 -11.98 -12.96
C LEU A 87 -7.82 -13.08 -13.54
N ALA A 88 -9.08 -13.15 -13.12
CA ALA A 88 -10.01 -14.17 -13.59
C ALA A 88 -10.39 -13.98 -15.07
N SER A 89 -10.60 -12.74 -15.51
CA SER A 89 -10.94 -12.41 -16.90
C SER A 89 -9.82 -12.84 -17.86
N TRP A 90 -8.59 -12.44 -17.56
CA TRP A 90 -7.44 -12.77 -18.39
C TRP A 90 -7.08 -14.26 -18.31
N ALA A 91 -7.24 -14.89 -17.14
CA ALA A 91 -7.02 -16.33 -17.03
C ALA A 91 -8.05 -17.13 -17.84
N ALA A 92 -9.30 -16.65 -17.92
CA ALA A 92 -10.32 -17.25 -18.77
C ALA A 92 -9.98 -17.11 -20.26
N LEU A 93 -9.60 -15.91 -20.72
CA LEU A 93 -9.18 -15.69 -22.11
C LEU A 93 -8.05 -16.64 -22.53
N VAL A 94 -7.00 -16.76 -21.70
CA VAL A 94 -5.88 -17.66 -21.98
C VAL A 94 -6.32 -19.12 -21.99
N ALA A 95 -7.17 -19.54 -21.04
CA ALA A 95 -7.66 -20.90 -20.96
C ALA A 95 -8.51 -21.29 -22.19
N ASP A 96 -9.42 -20.39 -22.59
CA ASP A 96 -10.35 -20.62 -23.68
C ASP A 96 -9.62 -20.64 -25.03
N GLU A 97 -8.74 -19.67 -25.30
CA GLU A 97 -8.07 -19.58 -26.59
C GLU A 97 -6.89 -20.55 -26.76
N ARG A 98 -6.21 -20.90 -25.67
CA ARG A 98 -5.11 -21.88 -25.71
C ARG A 98 -5.56 -23.32 -25.43
N ALA A 99 -6.85 -23.52 -25.13
CA ALA A 99 -7.42 -24.80 -24.70
C ALA A 99 -6.63 -25.44 -23.54
N VAL A 100 -6.18 -24.61 -22.58
CA VAL A 100 -5.46 -25.06 -21.38
C VAL A 100 -6.37 -25.04 -20.16
N ARG A 101 -6.04 -25.85 -19.15
CA ARG A 101 -6.82 -25.90 -17.91
C ARG A 101 -6.63 -24.59 -17.13
N LYS A 102 -7.73 -23.89 -16.86
CA LYS A 102 -7.74 -22.73 -15.95
C LYS A 102 -7.43 -23.14 -14.50
N PRO A 103 -6.91 -22.22 -13.67
CA PRO A 103 -6.81 -22.41 -12.23
C PRO A 103 -8.14 -22.86 -11.63
N VAL A 104 -8.10 -23.88 -10.76
CA VAL A 104 -9.31 -24.47 -10.17
C VAL A 104 -9.89 -23.56 -9.10
N ARG A 105 -9.01 -22.90 -8.32
CA ARG A 105 -9.43 -21.93 -7.31
C ARG A 105 -9.27 -20.52 -7.87
N ARG A 106 -10.17 -19.61 -7.45
CA ARG A 106 -10.06 -18.18 -7.74
C ARG A 106 -9.15 -17.49 -6.71
N GLN A 107 -7.97 -18.07 -6.46
CA GLN A 107 -6.97 -17.47 -5.60
C GLN A 107 -6.06 -16.53 -6.42
N PRO A 108 -5.78 -15.30 -5.95
CA PRO A 108 -4.95 -14.35 -6.67
C PRO A 108 -3.59 -14.92 -7.10
N GLU A 109 -2.92 -15.68 -6.24
CA GLU A 109 -1.60 -16.27 -6.49
C GLU A 109 -1.67 -17.27 -7.64
N GLU A 110 -2.61 -18.23 -7.56
CA GLU A 110 -2.77 -19.27 -8.59
C GLU A 110 -3.08 -18.64 -9.97
N MET A 111 -3.88 -17.58 -10.01
CA MET A 111 -4.21 -16.89 -11.27
C MET A 111 -3.06 -16.02 -11.78
N ALA A 112 -2.32 -15.33 -10.89
CA ALA A 112 -1.16 -14.54 -11.28
C ALA A 112 -0.05 -15.43 -11.85
N ASP A 113 0.27 -16.55 -11.19
CA ASP A 113 1.26 -17.51 -11.66
C ASP A 113 0.88 -18.11 -13.02
N PHE A 114 -0.40 -18.45 -13.19
CA PHE A 114 -0.92 -18.92 -14.48
C PHE A 114 -0.74 -17.89 -15.60
N LEU A 115 -1.03 -16.61 -15.33
CA LEU A 115 -0.84 -15.54 -16.31
C LEU A 115 0.63 -15.28 -16.60
N VAL A 116 1.52 -15.35 -15.59
CA VAL A 116 2.97 -15.22 -15.77
C VAL A 116 3.50 -16.35 -16.66
N ALA A 117 3.03 -17.59 -16.47
CA ALA A 117 3.40 -18.73 -17.32
C ALA A 117 2.94 -18.59 -18.77
N HIS A 118 1.96 -17.73 -19.03
CA HIS A 118 1.40 -17.47 -20.36
C HIS A 118 1.65 -16.04 -20.87
N LEU A 119 2.53 -15.29 -20.20
CA LEU A 119 2.77 -13.88 -20.48
C LEU A 119 3.29 -13.65 -21.92
N ASP A 120 4.21 -14.48 -22.39
CA ASP A 120 4.75 -14.37 -23.75
C ASP A 120 3.66 -14.53 -24.81
N TRP A 121 2.71 -15.45 -24.58
CA TRP A 121 1.56 -15.65 -25.46
C TRP A 121 0.61 -14.45 -25.42
N LEU A 122 0.28 -13.96 -24.22
CA LEU A 122 -0.55 -12.76 -24.05
C LEU A 122 0.04 -11.53 -24.74
N LEU A 123 1.36 -11.38 -24.70
CA LEU A 123 2.05 -10.24 -25.31
C LEU A 123 2.26 -10.36 -26.82
N ALA A 124 2.07 -11.55 -27.39
CA ALA A 124 1.95 -11.76 -28.82
C ALA A 124 0.49 -11.63 -29.31
N HIS A 125 -0.48 -11.81 -28.41
CA HIS A 125 -1.91 -11.78 -28.70
C HIS A 125 -2.39 -10.40 -29.21
N ALA A 126 -3.54 -10.38 -29.90
CA ALA A 126 -4.11 -9.16 -30.47
C ALA A 126 -4.47 -8.12 -29.39
N THR A 127 -4.83 -8.57 -28.18
CA THR A 127 -5.24 -7.75 -27.03
C THR A 127 -4.07 -7.39 -26.09
N ALA A 128 -2.81 -7.61 -26.51
CA ALA A 128 -1.64 -7.32 -25.69
C ALA A 128 -1.58 -5.88 -25.17
N ALA A 129 -2.06 -4.91 -25.97
CA ALA A 129 -2.12 -3.51 -25.57
C ALA A 129 -3.13 -3.29 -24.43
N ASP A 130 -4.33 -3.86 -24.57
CA ASP A 130 -5.39 -3.77 -23.56
C ASP A 130 -4.95 -4.42 -22.25
N PHE A 131 -4.33 -5.60 -22.33
CA PHE A 131 -3.74 -6.29 -21.17
C PHE A 131 -2.74 -5.40 -20.43
N ALA A 132 -1.81 -4.79 -21.18
CA ALA A 132 -0.75 -3.96 -20.62
C ALA A 132 -1.26 -2.65 -19.99
N GLU A 133 -2.30 -2.06 -20.57
CA GLU A 133 -2.98 -0.88 -20.03
C GLU A 133 -3.75 -1.25 -18.76
N GLU A 134 -4.57 -2.29 -18.81
CA GLU A 134 -5.45 -2.67 -17.71
C GLU A 134 -4.65 -3.11 -16.48
N ILE A 135 -3.57 -3.89 -16.64
CA ILE A 135 -2.72 -4.26 -15.51
C ILE A 135 -2.02 -3.05 -14.89
N SER A 136 -1.59 -2.08 -15.72
CA SER A 136 -0.97 -0.85 -15.21
C SER A 136 -1.98 -0.04 -14.41
N GLU A 137 -3.22 0.05 -14.90
CA GLU A 137 -4.31 0.76 -14.24
C GLU A 137 -4.73 0.09 -12.92
N ILE A 138 -4.97 -1.22 -12.92
CA ILE A 138 -5.40 -1.94 -11.72
C ILE A 138 -4.31 -1.92 -10.65
N THR A 139 -3.04 -2.11 -11.03
CA THR A 139 -1.91 -2.05 -10.10
C THR A 139 -1.77 -0.65 -9.51
N HIS A 140 -1.95 0.41 -10.32
CA HIS A 140 -1.90 1.78 -9.81
C HIS A 140 -3.04 2.09 -8.84
N ARG A 141 -4.28 1.73 -9.18
CA ARG A 141 -5.46 1.92 -8.32
C ARG A 141 -5.36 1.10 -7.02
N ALA A 142 -4.91 -0.15 -7.12
CA ALA A 142 -4.76 -1.03 -5.98
C ALA A 142 -3.67 -0.53 -5.02
N ARG A 143 -2.49 -0.14 -5.54
CA ARG A 143 -1.42 0.49 -4.73
C ARG A 143 -1.90 1.75 -4.01
N ARG A 144 -2.67 2.62 -4.67
CA ARG A 144 -3.23 3.82 -4.03
C ARG A 144 -4.17 3.47 -2.88
N SER A 145 -4.97 2.43 -3.05
CA SER A 145 -5.90 1.96 -2.03
C SER A 145 -5.15 1.31 -0.86
N ALA A 146 -4.25 0.38 -1.12
CA ALA A 146 -3.49 -0.33 -0.09
C ALA A 146 -2.48 0.56 0.67
N TYR A 147 -1.92 1.60 0.03
CA TYR A 147 -0.75 2.30 0.58
C TYR A 147 -0.92 3.81 0.77
N THR A 148 -1.97 4.44 0.22
CA THR A 148 -2.15 5.91 0.28
C THR A 148 -3.40 6.33 1.07
N GLN A 149 -4.15 5.38 1.65
CA GLN A 149 -5.34 5.72 2.42
C GLN A 149 -5.03 6.35 3.79
N PRO A 150 -5.82 7.34 4.24
CA PRO A 150 -5.72 7.95 5.58
C PRO A 150 -5.84 6.94 6.72
N ALA A 151 -6.52 5.80 6.52
CA ALA A 151 -6.67 4.74 7.52
C ALA A 151 -5.33 4.11 7.93
N LEU A 152 -4.30 4.23 7.08
CA LEU A 152 -2.93 3.80 7.34
C LEU A 152 -2.00 4.93 7.77
N ARG A 153 -2.44 6.20 7.79
CA ARG A 153 -1.77 7.23 8.60
C ARG A 153 -2.10 6.93 10.06
N MET A 154 -1.37 6.00 10.65
CA MET A 154 -1.32 5.91 12.10
C MET A 154 -0.84 7.27 12.61
N ASP A 155 -1.67 7.94 13.41
CA ASP A 155 -1.26 9.13 14.14
C ASP A 155 -0.27 8.67 15.22
N LEU A 156 1.01 8.98 14.99
CA LEU A 156 2.09 8.62 15.90
C LEU A 156 2.24 9.65 17.03
N GLY A 157 1.39 10.68 17.04
CA GLY A 157 1.45 11.83 17.94
C GLY A 157 2.31 12.96 17.38
N GLN A 158 2.72 13.87 18.26
CA GLN A 158 3.52 15.04 17.90
C GLN A 158 4.99 14.70 17.69
N CYS A 159 5.64 15.48 16.82
CA CYS A 159 7.07 15.43 16.56
C CYS A 159 7.89 15.45 17.85
N ILE A 160 8.92 14.60 17.93
CA ILE A 160 9.82 14.51 19.08
C ILE A 160 10.88 15.62 19.12
N HIS A 161 11.03 16.40 18.06
CA HIS A 161 11.97 17.53 18.04
C HIS A 161 11.46 18.67 18.93
N SER A 162 12.33 19.18 19.81
CA SER A 162 12.05 20.33 20.66
C SER A 162 11.60 21.54 19.82
N GLY A 163 10.42 22.08 20.13
CA GLY A 163 9.84 23.21 19.40
C GLY A 163 9.01 22.83 18.16
N CYS A 164 8.86 21.54 17.85
CA CYS A 164 8.03 21.07 16.74
C CYS A 164 6.75 20.39 17.26
N ASN A 165 5.60 21.01 17.04
CA ASN A 165 4.29 20.43 17.41
C ASN A 165 3.58 19.74 16.23
N ALA A 166 4.28 19.53 15.12
CA ALA A 166 3.73 18.92 13.92
C ALA A 166 3.35 17.45 14.16
N ALA A 167 2.21 17.03 13.62
CA ALA A 167 1.77 15.64 13.70
C ALA A 167 2.70 14.74 12.88
N MET A 168 3.06 13.58 13.43
CA MET A 168 3.81 12.53 12.76
C MET A 168 2.87 11.50 12.15
N SER A 169 3.15 11.11 10.91
CA SER A 169 2.40 10.09 10.17
C SER A 169 3.34 9.24 9.33
N THR A 170 2.91 8.02 8.99
CA THR A 170 3.65 7.20 8.02
C THR A 170 3.42 7.70 6.61
N THR A 171 4.49 7.85 5.85
CA THR A 171 4.47 8.25 4.44
C THR A 171 5.15 7.19 3.58
N PRO A 172 4.60 6.87 2.39
CA PRO A 172 5.31 6.04 1.42
C PRO A 172 6.62 6.70 1.02
N SER A 173 7.69 5.92 0.93
CA SER A 173 8.99 6.35 0.41
C SER A 173 9.45 5.38 -0.67
N ALA A 174 10.05 5.90 -1.73
CA ALA A 174 10.69 5.10 -2.76
C ALA A 174 12.19 5.38 -2.68
N ARG A 175 12.96 4.40 -2.17
CA ARG A 175 14.42 4.50 -2.06
C ARG A 175 15.04 3.29 -2.76
N ASP A 176 16.02 3.53 -3.63
CA ASP A 176 16.73 2.48 -4.38
C ASP A 176 15.82 1.52 -5.17
N GLY A 177 14.70 2.03 -5.71
CA GLY A 177 13.71 1.24 -6.44
C GLY A 177 12.86 0.31 -5.56
N ARG A 178 13.15 0.21 -4.26
CA ARG A 178 12.34 -0.52 -3.28
C ARG A 178 11.37 0.44 -2.59
N ARG A 179 10.08 0.10 -2.63
CA ARG A 179 9.06 0.87 -1.89
C ARG A 179 9.18 0.53 -0.41
N THR A 180 9.49 1.53 0.40
CA THR A 180 9.57 1.42 1.85
C THR A 180 8.57 2.39 2.48
N ARG A 181 8.34 2.25 3.78
CA ARG A 181 7.57 3.23 4.54
C ARG A 181 8.54 4.02 5.39
N GLU A 182 8.29 5.31 5.51
CA GLU A 182 9.00 6.21 6.42
C GLU A 182 7.99 6.86 7.35
N VAL A 183 8.46 7.36 8.50
CA VAL A 183 7.65 8.25 9.33
C VAL A 183 8.07 9.67 9.01
N SER A 184 7.14 10.60 8.88
CA SER A 184 7.44 12.02 8.73
C SER A 184 6.47 12.90 9.50
N CYS A 185 6.91 14.08 9.91
CA CYS A 185 6.04 15.11 10.44
C CYS A 185 5.68 16.16 9.36
N THR A 186 4.57 16.86 9.53
CA THR A 186 4.14 17.90 8.58
C THR A 186 5.07 19.10 8.47
N ALA A 187 6.03 19.25 9.40
CA ALA A 187 7.08 20.27 9.34
C ALA A 187 8.37 19.81 8.62
N GLY A 188 8.43 18.55 8.15
CA GLY A 188 9.51 18.07 7.28
C GLY A 188 10.56 17.15 7.94
N HIS A 189 10.43 16.81 9.23
CA HIS A 189 11.29 15.78 9.83
C HIS A 189 10.88 14.39 9.34
N SER A 190 11.86 13.52 9.04
CA SER A 190 11.62 12.16 8.58
C SER A 190 12.49 11.13 9.31
N TRP A 191 11.97 9.90 9.40
CA TRP A 191 12.63 8.77 10.04
C TRP A 191 12.55 7.52 9.17
N GLN A 192 13.72 6.98 8.87
CA GLN A 192 13.94 5.76 8.10
C GLN A 192 13.58 4.50 8.91
N PRO A 193 13.31 3.34 8.26
CA PRO A 193 12.93 2.10 8.95
C PRO A 193 13.86 1.68 10.11
N HIS A 194 15.18 1.85 9.95
CA HIS A 194 16.15 1.50 10.99
C HIS A 194 16.08 2.41 12.24
N GLN A 195 15.47 3.59 12.12
CA GLN A 195 15.32 4.55 13.22
C GLN A 195 14.02 4.35 14.01
N TRP A 196 13.12 3.49 13.54
CA TRP A 196 11.78 3.34 14.12
C TRP A 196 11.79 2.76 15.54
N LEU A 197 12.72 1.85 15.84
CA LEU A 197 12.86 1.31 17.20
C LEU A 197 13.22 2.41 18.20
N LEU A 198 14.14 3.31 17.84
CA LEU A 198 14.51 4.45 18.67
C LEU A 198 13.37 5.47 18.79
N LEU A 199 12.74 5.80 17.66
CA LEU A 199 11.58 6.69 17.61
C LEU A 199 10.43 6.17 18.50
N SER A 200 10.14 4.86 18.47
CA SER A 200 9.08 4.25 19.28
C SER A 200 9.32 4.43 20.79
N ARG A 201 10.59 4.28 21.25
CA ARG A 201 10.96 4.51 22.65
C ARG A 201 10.82 5.99 23.04
N GLN A 202 11.24 6.90 22.16
CA GLN A 202 11.14 8.34 22.41
C GLN A 202 9.68 8.79 22.50
N ILE A 203 8.81 8.33 21.59
CA ILE A 203 7.37 8.60 21.65
C ILE A 203 6.75 8.09 22.97
N GLN A 204 7.15 6.89 23.42
CA GLN A 204 6.69 6.34 24.70
C GLN A 204 7.14 7.18 25.89
N GLN A 205 8.40 7.63 25.91
CA GLN A 205 8.94 8.49 26.96
C GLN A 205 8.23 9.83 27.01
N THR A 206 8.06 10.52 25.88
CA THR A 206 7.35 11.81 25.82
C THR A 206 5.92 11.71 26.34
N ARG A 207 5.21 10.61 26.02
CA ARG A 207 3.85 10.35 26.54
C ARG A 207 3.84 10.08 28.05
N GLN A 208 4.87 9.42 28.59
CA GLN A 208 5.00 9.19 30.04
C GLN A 208 5.30 10.50 30.78
N PHE A 209 6.20 11.33 30.26
CA PHE A 209 6.48 12.65 30.84
C PHE A 209 5.25 13.57 30.85
N ALA A 210 4.50 13.65 29.74
CA ALA A 210 3.29 14.46 29.67
C ALA A 210 2.18 14.00 30.63
N ARG A 211 2.08 12.69 30.91
CA ARG A 211 1.17 12.14 31.92
C ARG A 211 1.65 12.42 33.34
N GLY A 212 2.96 12.36 33.59
CA GLY A 212 3.55 12.67 34.90
C GLY A 212 3.44 14.15 35.28
N THR A 213 3.62 15.07 34.33
CA THR A 213 3.48 16.52 34.57
C THR A 213 2.02 16.92 34.83
N ALA A 214 1.06 16.34 34.10
CA ALA A 214 -0.37 16.55 34.37
C ALA A 214 -0.82 15.99 35.74
N GLY A 215 -0.27 14.85 36.16
CA GLY A 215 -0.52 14.28 37.49
C GLY A 215 0.13 15.03 38.65
N ALA A 216 1.24 15.74 38.40
CA ALA A 216 1.90 16.60 39.38
C ALA A 216 1.21 17.96 39.52
N ALA A 217 0.72 18.56 38.42
CA ALA A 217 -0.02 19.82 38.46
C ALA A 217 -1.34 19.71 39.23
N ALA A 218 -2.01 18.54 39.19
CA ALA A 218 -3.25 18.29 39.92
C ALA A 218 -3.07 18.08 41.44
N GLN A 219 -1.83 17.95 41.94
CA GLN A 219 -1.55 17.76 43.38
C GLN A 219 -1.15 19.05 44.10
N SER A 220 -0.95 20.15 43.37
CA SER A 220 -0.53 21.46 43.91
C SER A 220 -1.68 22.39 44.29
N GLU A 221 -2.94 21.97 44.11
CA GLU A 221 -4.15 22.75 44.43
C GLU A 221 -4.99 22.10 45.55
N ARG A 222 -4.35 21.70 46.67
CA ARG A 222 -5.09 21.44 47.93
C ARG A 222 -4.99 22.68 48.83
N PRO A 223 -6.08 23.42 49.07
CA PRO A 223 -6.12 24.35 50.18
C PRO A 223 -6.17 23.56 51.50
N GLU A 224 -5.22 23.84 52.38
CA GLU A 224 -5.36 23.58 53.82
C GLU A 224 -6.44 24.52 54.35
N ASP A 225 -7.61 23.97 54.66
CA ASP A 225 -8.60 24.60 55.54
C ASP A 225 -9.07 23.53 56.52
N ALA A 226 -8.73 23.70 57.80
CA ALA A 226 -9.62 23.44 58.93
C ALA A 226 -8.93 23.72 60.28
N ALA A 227 -9.37 24.82 60.90
CA ALA A 227 -9.73 25.03 62.32
C ALA A 227 -9.01 26.20 63.00
#